data_AF-A0A382Y3A1-F1
#
_entry.id   AF-A0A382Y3A1-F1
#
_cell.length_a   1.000
_cell.length_b   1.000
_cell.length_c   1.000
_cell.angle_alpha   90.00
_cell.angle_beta   90.00
_cell.angle_gamma   90.00
#
_symmetry.space_group_name_H-M   'P 1'
#
loop_
_entity.id
_entity.type
_entity.pdbx_description
1 polymer ?
#
loop_
_entity_poly.entity_id
_entity_poly.type
_entity_poly.pdbx_seq_one_letter_code
_entity_poly.pdbx_strand_id
1 'polypeptide(L)' 'MYQLIKYLHDERQMGYRKISQFLNSVNIKTQRNKTFSNSSVHSILKRKKQREERIKNIRNKEYSV' A
#
# COMPACT_ATOMS: atom_id res chain seq x y z
N MET A 1 -5.01 1.86 5.79
CA MET A 1 -5.02 1.74 4.31
C MET A 1 -4.14 0.60 3.78
N TYR A 2 -2.81 0.62 3.99
CA TYR A 2 -1.92 -0.44 3.48
C TYR A 2 -2.33 -1.85 3.92
N GLN A 3 -2.63 -2.07 5.21
CA GLN A 3 -2.99 -3.39 5.74
C GLN A 3 -4.21 -4.00 5.04
N LEU A 4 -5.27 -3.21 4.82
CA LEU A 4 -6.47 -3.65 4.11
C LEU A 4 -6.14 -4.05 2.66
N ILE A 5 -5.40 -3.19 1.94
CA ILE A 5 -5.01 -3.48 0.55
C ILE A 5 -4.13 -4.73 0.48
N LYS A 6 -3.22 -4.90 1.44
CA LYS A 6 -2.36 -6.08 1.54
C LYS A 6 -3.19 -7.34 1.76
N TYR A 7 -4.11 -7.32 2.71
CA TYR A 7 -5.02 -8.45 2.97
C TYR A 7 -5.84 -8.83 1.73
N LEU A 8 -6.41 -7.85 1.03
CA LEU A 8 -7.19 -8.11 -0.19
C LEU A 8 -6.31 -8.68 -1.32
N HIS A 9 -5.05 -8.25 -1.40
CA HIS A 9 -4.12 -8.72 -2.42
C HIS A 9 -3.57 -10.11 -2.12
N ASP A 10 -3.04 -10.32 -0.91
CA ASP A 10 -2.29 -11.52 -0.54
C ASP A 10 -3.24 -12.65 -0.10
N GLU A 11 -4.20 -12.36 0.79
CA GLU A 11 -5.10 -13.39 1.34
C GLU A 11 -6.30 -13.67 0.44
N ARG A 12 -6.87 -12.62 -0.16
CA ARG A 12 -8.05 -12.75 -1.04
C ARG A 12 -7.70 -12.88 -2.53
N GLN A 13 -6.40 -12.85 -2.88
CA GLN A 13 -5.89 -12.98 -4.25
C GLN A 13 -6.55 -12.02 -5.25
N MET A 14 -6.96 -10.83 -4.78
CA MET A 14 -7.60 -9.84 -5.63
C MET A 14 -6.55 -9.07 -6.41
N GLY A 15 -6.68 -9.06 -7.74
CA GLY A 15 -5.88 -8.16 -8.59
C GLY A 15 -6.20 -6.69 -8.32
N TYR A 16 -5.26 -5.79 -8.64
CA TYR A 16 -5.38 -4.35 -8.33
C TYR A 16 -6.66 -3.68 -8.85
N ARG A 17 -7.20 -4.16 -9.98
CA ARG A 17 -8.49 -3.70 -10.53
C ARG A 17 -9.66 -4.06 -9.63
N LYS A 18 -9.73 -5.30 -9.14
CA LYS A 18 -10.81 -5.73 -8.24
C LYS A 18 -10.72 -4.99 -6.90
N ILE A 19 -9.51 -4.77 -6.40
CA ILE A 19 -9.30 -4.01 -5.16
C ILE A 19 -9.77 -2.56 -5.30
N SER A 20 -9.38 -1.86 -6.37
CA SER A 20 -9.78 -0.47 -6.58
C SER A 20 -11.31 -0.34 -6.70
N GLN A 21 -11.95 -1.24 -7.46
CA GLN A 21 -13.41 -1.31 -7.58
C GLN A 21 -14.09 -1.57 -6.23
N PHE A 22 -13.61 -2.55 -5.46
CA PHE A 22 -14.15 -2.87 -4.14
C PHE A 22 -14.08 -1.68 -3.19
N LEU A 23 -12.90 -1.04 -3.08
CA LEU A 23 -12.73 0.12 -2.19
C LEU A 23 -13.66 1.28 -2.57
N ASN A 24 -13.84 1.51 -3.87
CA ASN A 24 -14.76 2.53 -4.36
C ASN A 24 -16.23 2.16 -4.10
N SER A 25 -16.61 0.88 -4.25
CA SER A 25 -17.99 0.44 -4.02
C SER A 25 -18.40 0.54 -2.55
N VAL A 26 -17.46 0.36 -1.63
CA VAL A 26 -17.70 0.57 -0.19
C VAL A 26 -17.46 2.02 0.27
N ASN A 27 -17.37 2.98 -0.67
CA ASN A 27 -17.15 4.41 -0.42
C ASN A 27 -15.89 4.75 0.38
N ILE A 28 -14.88 3.88 0.37
CA ILE A 28 -13.57 4.19 0.98
C ILE A 28 -12.80 5.10 0.02
N LYS A 29 -12.37 6.26 0.54
CA LYS A 29 -11.55 7.22 -0.20
C LYS A 29 -10.10 7.19 0.25
N THR A 30 -9.21 7.66 -0.63
CA THR A 30 -7.79 7.85 -0.30
C THR A 30 -7.64 8.93 0.77
N GLN A 31 -6.46 9.02 1.40
CA GLN A 31 -6.15 10.09 2.37
C GLN A 31 -6.33 11.51 1.81
N ARG A 32 -6.28 11.67 0.48
CA ARG A 32 -6.50 12.95 -0.22
C ARG A 32 -7.93 13.08 -0.76
N ASN A 33 -8.87 12.28 -0.26
CA ASN A 33 -10.27 12.26 -0.64
C ASN A 33 -10.56 11.92 -2.12
N LYS A 34 -9.62 11.26 -2.81
CA LYS A 34 -9.78 10.76 -4.19
C LYS A 34 -10.24 9.31 -4.21
N THR A 35 -10.85 8.89 -5.32
CA THR A 35 -11.17 7.49 -5.62
C THR A 35 -9.92 6.66 -5.86
N PHE A 36 -10.03 5.34 -5.68
CA PHE A 36 -8.97 4.41 -5.96
C PHE A 36 -8.89 4.07 -7.45
N SER A 37 -7.69 4.15 -8.00
CA SER A 37 -7.30 3.57 -9.29
C SER A 37 -6.39 2.35 -9.09
N ASN A 38 -6.20 1.54 -10.13
CA ASN A 38 -5.27 0.40 -10.09
C ASN A 38 -3.85 0.87 -9.73
N SER A 39 -3.43 2.01 -10.28
CA SER A 39 -2.12 2.63 -10.01
C SER A 39 -1.99 3.11 -8.57
N SER A 40 -3.08 3.58 -7.94
CA SER A 40 -3.07 3.98 -6.54
C SER A 40 -2.86 2.78 -5.61
N VAL A 41 -3.53 1.66 -5.88
CA VAL A 41 -3.39 0.40 -5.13
C VAL A 41 -1.95 -0.11 -5.21
N HIS A 42 -1.41 -0.22 -6.43
CA HIS A 42 -0.03 -0.64 -6.66
C HIS A 42 0.98 0.30 -5.96
N SER A 43 0.76 1.62 -6.06
CA SER A 43 1.65 2.62 -5.44
C SER A 43 1.70 2.49 -3.92
N ILE A 44 0.57 2.22 -3.26
CA ILE A 44 0.53 2.06 -1.80
C ILE A 44 1.39 0.87 -1.36
N LEU A 45 1.25 -0.28 -2.03
CA LEU A 45 2.05 -1.48 -1.75
C LEU A 45 3.54 -1.22 -1.99
N LYS A 46 3.88 -0.65 -3.16
CA LYS A 46 5.25 -0.31 -3.54
C LYS A 46 5.92 0.64 -2.56
N ARG A 47 5.24 1.74 -2.17
CA ARG A 47 5.82 2.75 -1.27
C ARG A 47 6.04 2.22 0.14
N LYS A 48 5.21 1.29 0.62
CA LYS A 48 5.44 0.64 1.92
C LYS A 48 6.70 -0.22 1.90
N LYS A 49 6.89 -1.04 0.85
CA LYS A 49 8.10 -1.84 0.66
C LYS A 49 9.37 -0.97 0.64
N GLN A 50 9.37 0.11 -0.15
CA GLN A 50 10.48 1.07 -0.20
C GLN A 50 10.76 1.74 1.15
N ARG A 51 9.72 1.99 1.96
CA ARG A 51 9.90 2.52 3.31
C ARG A 51 10.57 1.50 4.23
N GLU A 52 10.15 0.24 4.19
CA GLU A 52 10.73 -0.83 4.99
C GLU A 52 12.20 -1.07 4.63
N GLU A 53 12.54 -1.10 3.34
CA GLU A 53 13.92 -1.18 2.85
C GLU A 53 14.79 -0.03 3.38
N ARG A 54 14.29 1.22 3.34
CA ARG A 54 15.02 2.38 3.89
C ARG A 54 15.22 2.30 5.39
N ILE A 55 14.22 1.84 6.14
CA ILE A 55 14.36 1.68 7.60
C ILE A 55 15.44 0.63 7.90
N LYS A 56 15.38 -0.52 7.22
CA LYS A 56 16.36 -1.60 7.39
C LYS A 56 17.79 -1.16 7.04
N ASN A 57 17.96 -0.42 5.94
CA ASN A 57 19.28 -0.11 5.39
C ASN A 57 19.94 1.15 5.98
N ILE A 58 19.15 2.13 6.45
CA ILE A 58 19.66 3.44 6.87
C ILE A 58 19.52 3.65 8.38
N ARG A 59 18.35 3.34 8.94
CA ARG A 59 18.08 3.64 10.36
C ARG A 59 18.70 2.64 11.33
N ASN A 60 18.84 1.38 10.92
CA ASN A 60 19.50 0.36 11.73
C ASN A 60 21.01 0.27 11.45
N LYS A 61 21.58 1.25 10.75
CA LYS A 61 23.01 1.30 10.52
C LYS A 61 23.67 1.91 11.76
N GLU A 62 24.49 1.14 12.44
CA GLU A 62 25.33 1.68 13.50
C GLU A 62 26.39 2.57 12.87
N TYR A 63 26.44 3.82 13.30
CA TYR A 63 27.51 4.74 12.96
C TYR A 63 28.46 4.75 14.15
N SER A 64 29.74 4.43 13.92
CA SER A 64 30.76 4.63 14.95
C SER A 64 30.85 6.14 15.22
N VAL A 65 30.65 6.52 16.47
CA VAL A 65 30.79 7.89 16.95
C VAL A 65 32.26 8.25 17.07
#